data_AF-A0A432V842-F1
#
_entry.id   AF-A0A432V842-F1
#
_cell.length_a   1.000
_cell.length_b   1.000
_cell.length_c   1.000
_cell.angle_alpha   90.00
_cell.angle_beta   90.00
_cell.angle_gamma   90.00
#
_symmetry.space_group_name_H-M   'P 1'
#
loop_
_entity.id
_entity.type
_entity.pdbx_description
1 polymer ?
#
loop_
_entity_poly.entity_id
_entity_poly.type
_entity_poly.pdbx_seq_one_letter_code
_entity_poly.pdbx_strand_id
1 'polypeptide(L)'
;MTTHNLPLAVLNAVSQGIHVIRAYRDHLGYSVEDLAVTSGLSMQEIEMIEIGHRYEKGYRDRIARALGLPEGIFDEVSDIPSAA
;
A
#
# COMPACT_ATOMS: atom_id res chain seq x y z
N MET A 1 1.14 22.31 2.51
CA MET A 1 0.99 21.31 1.43
C MET A 1 2.22 20.43 1.45
N THR A 2 2.17 19.31 2.16
CA THR A 2 3.26 18.33 2.17
C THR A 2 3.16 17.52 0.89
N THR A 3 3.99 17.82 -0.09
CA THR A 3 4.20 16.95 -1.24
C THR A 3 4.82 15.65 -0.71
N HIS A 4 4.03 14.57 -0.64
CA HIS A 4 4.50 13.26 -0.22
C HIS A 4 5.41 12.69 -1.32
N ASN A 5 6.69 13.04 -1.26
CA ASN A 5 7.68 12.48 -2.16
C ASN A 5 7.89 11.01 -1.80
N LEU A 6 7.50 10.10 -2.69
CA LEU A 6 7.73 8.67 -2.51
C LEU A 6 9.24 8.41 -2.36
N PRO A 7 9.67 7.50 -1.47
CA PRO A 7 11.05 7.04 -1.45
C PRO A 7 11.45 6.50 -2.82
N LEU A 8 12.69 6.73 -3.26
CA LEU A 8 13.15 6.33 -4.61
C LEU A 8 12.96 4.83 -4.88
N ALA A 9 13.16 3.98 -3.86
CA ALA A 9 12.93 2.54 -3.97
C ALA A 9 11.44 2.21 -4.26
N VAL A 10 10.53 2.87 -3.56
CA VAL A 10 9.08 2.72 -3.76
C VAL A 10 8.68 3.24 -5.14
N LEU A 11 9.18 4.40 -5.54
CA LEU A 11 8.91 4.98 -6.86
C LEU A 11 9.36 4.04 -7.99
N ASN A 12 10.57 3.48 -7.88
CA ASN A 12 11.09 2.52 -8.85
C ASN A 12 10.24 1.25 -8.90
N ALA A 13 9.88 0.68 -7.75
CA ALA A 13 9.03 -0.50 -7.68
C ALA A 13 7.65 -0.25 -8.34
N VAL A 14 7.01 0.87 -8.02
CA VAL A 14 5.72 1.25 -8.63
C VAL A 14 5.86 1.44 -10.14
N SER A 15 6.98 2.03 -10.60
CA SER A 15 7.26 2.19 -12.05
C SER A 15 7.48 0.84 -12.77
N GLN A 16 7.80 -0.23 -12.04
CA GLN A 16 7.87 -1.60 -12.55
C GLN A 16 6.52 -2.34 -12.46
N GLY A 17 5.44 -1.65 -12.09
CA GLY A 17 4.11 -2.25 -11.94
C GLY A 17 3.86 -2.95 -10.60
N ILE A 18 4.75 -2.80 -9.62
CA ILE A 18 4.53 -3.32 -8.26
C ILE A 18 3.49 -2.44 -7.58
N HIS A 19 2.48 -3.06 -6.97
CA HIS A 19 1.45 -2.33 -6.22
C HIS A 19 2.08 -1.48 -5.10
N VAL A 20 1.59 -0.25 -4.92
CA VAL A 20 2.21 0.73 -4.01
C VAL A 20 2.31 0.23 -2.56
N ILE A 21 1.31 -0.50 -2.07
CA ILE A 21 1.32 -1.07 -0.72
C ILE A 21 2.41 -2.12 -0.59
N ARG A 22 2.55 -2.99 -1.59
CA ARG A 22 3.64 -3.98 -1.65
C ARG A 22 5.00 -3.31 -1.69
N ALA A 23 5.14 -2.28 -2.52
CA ALA A 23 6.38 -1.52 -2.64
C ALA A 23 6.81 -0.89 -1.30
N TYR A 24 5.87 -0.30 -0.54
CA TYR A 24 6.16 0.21 0.81
C TYR A 24 6.45 -0.90 1.81
N ARG A 25 5.68 -1.98 1.80
CA ARG A 25 5.87 -3.12 2.69
C ARG A 25 7.28 -3.70 2.52
N ASP A 26 7.69 -3.97 1.28
CA ASP A 26 9.02 -4.50 0.95
C ASP A 26 10.12 -3.47 1.28
N HIS A 27 9.91 -2.18 0.99
CA HIS A 27 10.86 -1.11 1.31
C HIS A 27 11.13 -0.96 2.81
N LEU A 28 10.09 -1.14 3.63
CA LEU A 28 10.15 -1.04 5.09
C LEU A 28 10.55 -2.37 5.75
N GLY A 29 10.72 -3.45 4.97
CA GLY A 29 11.17 -4.75 5.47
C GLY A 29 10.10 -5.58 6.18
N TYR A 30 8.82 -5.31 5.91
CA TYR A 30 7.70 -6.06 6.49
C TYR A 30 7.37 -7.30 5.65
N SER A 31 7.11 -8.42 6.31
CA SER A 31 6.46 -9.58 5.67
C SER A 31 4.96 -9.32 5.53
N VAL A 32 4.28 -10.09 4.67
CA VAL A 32 2.80 -10.07 4.58
C VAL A 32 2.18 -10.41 5.94
N GLU A 33 2.77 -11.37 6.65
CA GLU A 33 2.40 -11.77 8.03
C GLU A 33 2.51 -10.60 9.02
N ASP A 34 3.62 -9.88 9.01
CA ASP A 34 3.84 -8.74 9.92
C ASP A 34 2.82 -7.63 9.67
N LEU A 35 2.54 -7.35 8.39
CA LEU A 35 1.56 -6.34 8.01
C LEU A 35 0.13 -6.79 8.39
N ALA A 36 -0.20 -8.07 8.25
CA ALA A 36 -1.50 -8.63 8.65
C ALA A 36 -1.75 -8.39 10.15
N VAL A 37 -0.80 -8.79 10.98
CA VAL A 37 -0.88 -8.66 12.44
C VAL A 37 -1.03 -7.19 12.86
N THR A 38 -0.25 -6.29 12.28
CA THR A 38 -0.23 -4.87 12.67
C THR A 38 -1.39 -4.05 12.13
N SER A 39 -1.93 -4.40 10.95
CA SER A 39 -3.09 -3.74 10.34
C SER A 39 -4.43 -4.29 10.81
N GLY A 40 -4.44 -5.49 11.40
CA GLY A 40 -5.66 -6.20 11.78
C GLY A 40 -6.42 -6.77 10.57
N LEU A 41 -5.72 -7.00 9.46
CA LEU A 41 -6.22 -7.67 8.26
C LEU A 41 -5.67 -9.09 8.21
N SER A 42 -6.30 -9.97 7.45
CA SER A 42 -5.72 -11.28 7.11
C SER A 42 -4.63 -11.15 6.05
N MET A 43 -3.74 -12.14 6.00
CA MET A 43 -2.73 -12.23 4.93
C MET A 43 -3.39 -12.25 3.55
N GLN A 44 -4.49 -12.99 3.40
CA GLN A 44 -5.20 -13.10 2.13
C GLN A 44 -5.79 -11.75 1.69
N GLU A 45 -6.32 -10.94 2.61
CA GLU A 45 -6.77 -9.58 2.28
C GLU A 45 -5.62 -8.70 1.79
N ILE A 46 -4.45 -8.79 2.43
CA ILE A 46 -3.25 -8.04 2.01
C ILE A 46 -2.80 -8.49 0.63
N GLU A 47 -2.68 -9.80 0.38
CA GLU A 47 -2.28 -10.32 -0.93
C GLU A 47 -3.24 -9.88 -2.04
N MET A 48 -4.55 -9.94 -1.78
CA MET A 48 -5.58 -9.49 -2.73
C MET A 48 -5.44 -8.00 -3.05
N ILE A 49 -5.20 -7.18 -2.03
CA ILE A 49 -4.92 -5.75 -2.20
C ILE A 49 -3.65 -5.53 -3.03
N GLU A 50 -2.58 -6.30 -2.76
CA GLU A 50 -1.30 -6.18 -3.46
C GLU A 50 -1.32 -6.64 -4.93
N ILE A 51 -2.35 -7.38 -5.34
CA ILE A 51 -2.62 -7.69 -6.76
C ILE A 51 -3.67 -6.76 -7.39
N GLY A 52 -4.12 -5.73 -6.66
CA GLY A 52 -5.00 -4.69 -7.18
C GLY A 52 -6.50 -4.95 -7.02
N HIS A 53 -6.92 -5.91 -6.17
CA HIS A 53 -8.35 -5.99 -5.81
C HIS A 53 -8.80 -4.73 -5.10
N ARG A 54 -10.03 -4.31 -5.36
CA ARG A 54 -10.65 -3.16 -4.69
C ARG A 54 -10.98 -3.50 -3.24
N TYR A 55 -10.82 -2.49 -2.37
CA TYR A 55 -10.95 -2.59 -0.93
C TYR A 55 -11.44 -1.24 -0.38
N GLU A 56 -12.01 -1.28 0.82
CA GLU A 56 -12.59 -0.08 1.45
C GLU A 56 -11.50 0.88 1.94
N LYS A 57 -11.83 2.18 2.00
CA LYS A 57 -10.90 3.21 2.51
C LYS A 57 -10.33 2.86 3.89
N GLY A 58 -11.16 2.31 4.78
CA GLY A 58 -10.73 1.93 6.13
C GLY A 58 -9.57 0.93 6.16
N TYR A 59 -9.38 0.13 5.11
CA TYR A 59 -8.27 -0.81 4.99
C TYR A 59 -6.98 -0.09 4.60
N ARG A 60 -7.05 0.94 3.74
CA ARG A 60 -5.89 1.80 3.41
C ARG A 60 -5.37 2.51 4.64
N ASP A 61 -6.27 3.08 5.43
CA ASP A 61 -5.88 3.82 6.63
C ASP A 61 -5.25 2.90 7.68
N ARG A 62 -5.78 1.67 7.83
CA ARG A 62 -5.17 0.62 8.69
C ARG A 62 -3.78 0.23 8.21
N ILE A 63 -3.60 0.00 6.90
CA ILE A 63 -2.31 -0.37 6.31
C ILE A 63 -1.30 0.78 6.43
N ALA A 64 -1.70 2.01 6.12
CA ALA A 64 -0.84 3.18 6.27
C ALA A 64 -0.34 3.31 7.71
N ARG A 65 -1.26 3.21 8.68
CA ARG A 65 -0.91 3.27 10.10
C ARG A 65 -0.01 2.12 10.55
N ALA A 66 -0.24 0.90 10.06
CA ALA A 66 0.59 -0.27 10.36
C ALA A 66 2.03 -0.12 9.85
N LEU A 67 2.21 0.55 8.70
CA LEU A 67 3.51 0.86 8.11
C LEU A 67 4.14 2.15 8.68
N GLY A 68 3.50 2.80 9.66
CA GLY A 68 3.97 4.07 10.23
C GLY A 68 3.88 5.25 9.26
N LEU A 69 3.03 5.16 8.23
CA LEU A 69 2.84 6.17 7.21
C LEU A 69 1.65 7.08 7.55
N PRO A 70 1.62 8.32 7.02
CA PRO A 70 0.47 9.21 7.12
C PRO A 70 -0.81 8.59 6.55
N GLU A 71 -1.95 8.85 7.20
CA GLU A 71 -3.27 8.51 6.66
C GLU A 71 -3.49 9.21 5.31
N GLY A 72 -4.20 8.55 4.39
CA GLY A 72 -4.45 9.08 3.05
C GLY A 72 -3.27 9.01 2.07
N ILE A 73 -2.09 8.50 2.47
CA ILE A 73 -0.96 8.31 1.55
C ILE A 73 -1.27 7.42 0.34
N PHE A 74 -2.30 6.56 0.46
CA PHE A 74 -2.76 5.67 -0.60
C PHE A 74 -4.04 6.13 -1.30
N ASP A 75 -4.61 7.28 -0.92
CA ASP A 75 -5.87 7.76 -1.51
C ASP A 75 -5.67 8.21 -2.96
N GLU A 76 -4.53 8.84 -3.27
CA GLU A 76 -4.19 9.30 -4.63
C GLU A 76 -3.87 8.16 -5.60
N VAL A 77 -3.47 6.98 -5.10
CA VAL A 77 -3.09 5.83 -5.95
C VAL A 77 -4.32 5.06 -6.47
N SER A 78 -5.50 5.41 -5.96
CA SER A 78 -6.77 4.79 -6.33
C SER A 78 -7.38 5.31 -7.63
N ASP A 79 -6.86 6.41 -8.16
CA ASP A 79 -7.38 7.09 -9.36
C ASP A 79 -6.65 6.67 -10.64
N ILE A 80 -6.15 5.43 -10.69
CA ILE A 80 -5.77 4.81 -11.95
C ILE A 80 -7.04 4.10 -12.47
N PRO A 81 -7.79 4.68 -13.42
CA PRO A 81 -8.86 3.96 -14.07
C PRO A 81 -8.24 2.75 -14.75
N SER A 82 -8.73 1.55 -14.42
CA SER A 82 -8.53 0.35 -15.22
C SER A 82 -9.06 0.66 -16.62
N ALA A 83 -8.18 1.06 -17.52
CA ALA A 83 -8.52 1.25 -18.92
C ALA A 83 -8.75 -0.14 -19.53
N ALA A 84 -10.03 -0.39 -19.84
CA ALA A 84 -10.61 -1.31 -20.82
C ALA A 84 -10.10 -2.76 -20.91
#